data_AF-A0AAE0XTT7-F1
#
_entry.id   AF-A0AAE0XTT7-F1
#
_cell.length_a   1.000
_cell.length_b   1.000
_cell.length_c   1.000
_cell.angle_alpha   90.00
_cell.angle_beta   90.00
_cell.angle_gamma   90.00
#
_symmetry.space_group_name_H-M   'P 1'
#
loop_
_entity.id
_entity.type
_entity.pdbx_description
1 polymer ?
#
loop_
_entity_poly.entity_id
_entity_poly.type
_entity_poly.pdbx_seq_one_letter_code
_entity_poly.pdbx_strand_id
1 'polypeptide(L)'
;MGVVLGLDVILGCFAVVANVDNIIVYCMMDFVDSTTISLTALAISDLMVAVIAVNCSLAFLLPLIPNALFTYGVFMSFAGVPHVTLTKTSALITTYLSVERYLCVLFPLKIRMTLTPFRTFVAMVTIFVITLGPMSVLVLNYPTVLMFFPEKNGTILDVLPVNDGILIAANDVIRVYFCIFLPLLTFFTVTITTILLAVSLKKNKAWRDANRSMASTHIGHKTGDALLSTRNQVQSNLKRRRL
;
A
#
# COMPACT_ATOMS: atom_id res chain seq x y z
N MET A 1 13.78 12.74 -23.57
CA MET A 1 14.02 11.30 -23.29
C MET A 1 15.05 11.10 -22.17
N GLY A 2 16.30 11.57 -22.32
CA GLY A 2 17.37 11.31 -21.34
C GLY A 2 17.10 11.81 -19.91
N VAL A 3 16.53 13.00 -19.74
CA VAL A 3 16.20 13.55 -18.39
C VAL A 3 15.17 12.69 -17.66
N VAL A 4 14.15 12.18 -18.37
CA VAL A 4 13.10 11.34 -17.78
C VAL A 4 13.68 9.99 -17.33
N LEU A 5 14.53 9.38 -18.16
CA LEU A 5 15.20 8.12 -17.80
C LEU A 5 16.16 8.31 -16.62
N GLY A 6 16.91 9.42 -16.59
CA GLY A 6 17.79 9.73 -15.47
C GLY A 6 17.03 9.90 -14.15
N LEU A 7 15.90 10.59 -14.18
CA LEU A 7 15.03 10.74 -13.01
C LEU A 7 14.43 9.40 -12.55
N ASP A 8 13.99 8.56 -13.48
CA ASP A 8 13.41 7.25 -13.17
C ASP A 8 14.42 6.33 -12.46
N VAL A 9 15.67 6.30 -12.92
CA VAL A 9 16.74 5.53 -12.25
C VAL A 9 17.04 6.07 -10.86
N ILE A 10 17.12 7.39 -10.68
CA ILE A 10 17.38 8.00 -9.37
C ILE A 10 16.25 7.67 -8.38
N LEU A 11 14.99 7.85 -8.81
CA LEU A 11 13.82 7.54 -7.99
C LEU A 11 13.73 6.04 -7.69
N GLY A 12 14.04 5.18 -8.66
CA GLY A 12 14.09 3.74 -8.50
C GLY A 12 15.13 3.31 -7.48
N CYS A 13 16.36 3.83 -7.55
CA CYS A 13 17.41 3.55 -6.57
C CYS A 13 17.01 3.99 -5.16
N PHE A 14 16.43 5.20 -5.03
CA PHE A 14 15.92 5.69 -3.75
C PHE A 14 14.81 4.77 -3.20
N ALA A 15 13.87 4.36 -4.06
CA ALA A 15 12.79 3.46 -3.69
C ALA A 15 13.29 2.08 -3.27
N VAL A 16 14.35 1.55 -3.91
CA VAL A 16 14.99 0.30 -3.48
C VAL A 16 15.51 0.43 -2.05
N VAL A 17 16.34 1.45 -1.76
CA VAL A 17 16.92 1.65 -0.43
C VAL A 17 15.83 1.84 0.62
N ALA A 18 14.87 2.74 0.37
CA ALA A 18 13.80 3.03 1.31
C ALA A 18 12.93 1.81 1.64
N ASN A 19 12.62 0.97 0.64
CA ASN A 19 11.83 -0.23 0.88
C ASN A 19 12.61 -1.35 1.56
N VAL A 20 13.92 -1.47 1.32
CA VAL A 20 14.79 -2.38 2.09
C VAL A 20 14.81 -1.97 3.56
N ASP A 21 15.01 -0.69 3.86
CA ASP A 21 15.00 -0.18 5.23
C ASP A 21 13.64 -0.44 5.92
N ASN A 22 12.53 -0.20 5.21
CA ASN A 22 11.20 -0.51 5.71
C ASN A 22 11.04 -1.99 6.07
N ILE A 23 11.48 -2.90 5.20
CA ILE A 23 11.42 -4.36 5.46
C ILE A 23 12.23 -4.70 6.71
N ILE A 24 13.46 -4.19 6.84
CA ILE A 24 14.31 -4.42 8.01
C ILE A 24 13.59 -3.96 9.28
N VAL A 25 13.08 -2.74 9.29
CA VAL A 25 12.38 -2.15 10.44
C VAL A 25 11.14 -2.97 10.81
N TYR A 26 10.34 -3.40 9.84
CA TYR A 26 9.13 -4.18 10.14
C TYR A 26 9.44 -5.61 10.59
N CYS A 27 10.51 -6.23 10.07
CA CYS A 27 11.01 -7.49 10.59
C CYS A 27 11.45 -7.37 12.05
N MET A 28 12.04 -6.24 12.45
CA MET A 28 12.41 -5.97 13.85
C MET A 28 11.19 -5.73 14.76
N MET A 29 10.00 -5.51 14.21
CA MET A 29 8.75 -5.35 14.97
C MET A 29 8.00 -6.69 15.22
N ASP A 30 8.62 -7.83 14.86
CA ASP A 30 8.15 -9.20 15.12
C ASP A 30 6.74 -9.54 14.58
N PHE A 31 6.23 -8.78 13.61
CA PHE A 31 4.94 -9.03 12.95
C PHE A 31 3.74 -9.21 13.90
N VAL A 32 3.81 -8.61 15.10
CA VAL A 32 2.80 -8.79 16.15
C VAL A 32 1.45 -8.21 15.72
N ASP A 33 1.47 -7.11 14.98
CA ASP A 33 0.28 -6.40 14.52
C ASP A 33 0.00 -6.65 13.04
N SER A 34 -1.29 -6.79 12.69
CA SER A 34 -1.75 -6.92 11.30
C SER A 34 -1.21 -5.81 10.38
N THR A 35 -1.09 -4.60 10.90
CA THR A 35 -0.59 -3.44 10.14
C THR A 35 0.87 -3.62 9.74
N THR A 36 1.73 -4.20 10.59
CA THR A 36 3.16 -4.44 10.26
C THR A 36 3.30 -5.47 9.13
N ILE A 37 2.43 -6.50 9.11
CA ILE A 37 2.35 -7.48 8.02
C ILE A 37 1.94 -6.80 6.71
N SER A 38 0.87 -6.01 6.72
CA SER A 38 0.40 -5.26 5.54
C SER A 38 1.48 -4.32 5.00
N LEU A 39 2.18 -3.58 5.88
CA LEU A 39 3.25 -2.66 5.49
C LEU A 39 4.49 -3.37 4.95
N THR A 40 4.82 -4.55 5.48
CA THR A 40 5.92 -5.38 4.96
C THR A 40 5.59 -5.93 3.59
N ALA A 41 4.37 -6.45 3.41
CA ALA A 41 3.90 -6.90 2.10
C ALA A 41 3.94 -5.77 1.06
N LEU A 42 3.55 -4.56 1.45
CA LEU A 42 3.65 -3.37 0.61
C LEU A 42 5.11 -3.05 0.25
N ALA A 43 6.01 -3.02 1.23
CA ALA A 43 7.43 -2.73 1.01
C ALA A 43 8.11 -3.79 0.12
N ILE A 44 7.73 -5.06 0.24
CA ILE A 44 8.20 -6.13 -0.67
C ILE A 44 7.72 -5.87 -2.10
N SER A 45 6.43 -5.55 -2.28
CA SER A 45 5.87 -5.24 -3.59
C SER A 45 6.55 -4.01 -4.22
N ASP A 46 6.70 -2.92 -3.46
CA ASP A 46 7.31 -1.69 -3.93
C ASP A 46 8.82 -1.85 -4.21
N LEU A 47 9.53 -2.68 -3.44
CA LEU A 47 10.91 -3.06 -3.73
C LEU A 47 11.01 -3.78 -5.09
N MET A 48 10.14 -4.76 -5.34
CA MET A 48 10.09 -5.47 -6.62
C MET A 48 9.77 -4.51 -7.78
N VAL A 49 8.80 -3.61 -7.61
CA VAL A 49 8.49 -2.56 -8.59
C VAL A 49 9.71 -1.69 -8.86
N ALA A 50 10.40 -1.22 -7.83
CA ALA A 50 11.56 -0.34 -7.96
C ALA A 50 12.72 -1.02 -8.69
N VAL A 51 13.03 -2.28 -8.35
CA VAL A 51 14.05 -3.06 -9.04
C VAL A 51 13.69 -3.21 -10.52
N ILE A 52 12.46 -3.57 -10.84
CA ILE A 52 12.05 -3.77 -12.23
C ILE A 52 12.01 -2.43 -12.99
N ALA A 53 11.58 -1.34 -12.36
CA ALA A 53 11.56 -0.01 -12.95
C ALA A 53 12.97 0.41 -13.39
N VAL A 54 13.98 0.27 -12.52
CA VAL A 54 15.38 0.56 -12.87
C VAL A 54 15.86 -0.30 -14.04
N ASN A 55 15.50 -1.59 -14.06
CA ASN A 55 15.80 -2.46 -15.19
C ASN A 55 15.11 -1.98 -16.48
N CYS A 56 13.85 -1.53 -16.39
CA CYS A 56 13.11 -0.98 -17.53
C CYS A 56 13.75 0.29 -18.09
N SER A 57 14.20 1.21 -17.23
CA SER A 57 14.91 2.40 -17.68
C SER A 57 16.21 2.04 -18.41
N LEU A 58 16.92 1.02 -17.94
CA LEU A 58 18.14 0.51 -18.59
C LEU A 58 17.85 -0.13 -19.95
N ALA A 59 16.72 -0.81 -20.11
CA ALA A 59 16.36 -1.44 -21.39
C ALA A 59 16.02 -0.46 -22.51
N PHE A 60 15.63 0.77 -22.19
CA PHE A 60 15.53 1.82 -23.22
C PHE A 60 16.89 2.16 -23.84
N LEU A 61 18.00 1.80 -23.18
CA LEU A 61 19.35 1.92 -23.73
C LEU A 61 19.77 0.68 -24.54
N LEU A 62 19.01 -0.42 -24.49
CA LEU A 62 19.32 -1.69 -25.19
C LEU A 62 19.53 -1.52 -26.71
N PRO A 63 18.77 -0.69 -27.44
CA PRO A 63 19.02 -0.46 -28.87
C PRO A 63 20.38 0.21 -29.16
N LEU A 64 20.99 0.86 -28.16
CA LEU A 64 22.29 1.52 -28.27
C LEU A 64 23.45 0.58 -27.93
N ILE A 65 23.16 -0.63 -27.41
CA ILE A 65 24.18 -1.61 -27.04
C ILE A 65 24.50 -2.48 -28.27
N PRO A 66 25.71 -2.40 -28.85
CA PRO A 66 26.10 -3.29 -29.93
C PRO A 66 26.11 -4.75 -29.43
N ASN A 67 25.56 -5.66 -30.23
CA ASN A 67 25.46 -7.10 -29.93
C ASN A 67 24.53 -7.50 -28.77
N ALA A 68 23.45 -6.75 -28.53
CA ALA A 68 22.41 -7.17 -27.58
C ALA A 68 21.86 -8.57 -27.91
N LEU A 69 21.80 -9.45 -26.91
CA LEU A 69 21.40 -10.86 -27.05
C LEU A 69 19.88 -11.06 -27.14
N PHE A 70 19.09 -10.04 -26.79
CA PHE A 70 17.64 -10.08 -26.75
C PHE A 70 17.05 -8.77 -27.29
N THR A 71 15.83 -8.84 -27.82
CA THR A 71 15.09 -7.68 -28.31
C THR A 71 14.43 -6.90 -27.18
N TYR A 72 14.02 -5.67 -27.50
CA TYR A 72 13.17 -4.86 -26.62
C TYR A 72 11.84 -5.57 -26.29
N GLY A 73 11.28 -6.36 -27.21
CA GLY A 73 10.06 -7.13 -26.99
C GLY A 73 10.18 -8.20 -25.90
N VAL A 74 11.30 -8.93 -25.89
CA VAL A 74 11.63 -9.87 -24.81
C VAL A 74 11.73 -9.12 -23.49
N PHE A 75 12.50 -8.04 -23.46
CA PHE A 75 12.66 -7.26 -22.25
C PHE A 75 11.31 -6.77 -21.69
N MET A 76 10.45 -6.19 -22.54
CA MET A 76 9.12 -5.72 -22.13
C MET A 76 8.20 -6.83 -21.62
N SER A 77 8.36 -8.06 -22.12
CA SER A 77 7.59 -9.21 -21.65
C SER A 77 8.01 -9.66 -20.25
N PHE A 78 9.32 -9.65 -19.96
CA PHE A 78 9.87 -10.09 -18.67
C PHE A 78 10.00 -9.00 -17.60
N ALA A 79 9.98 -7.73 -17.99
CA ALA A 79 10.07 -6.60 -17.06
C ALA A 79 8.80 -5.74 -17.07
N GLY A 80 8.29 -5.37 -18.25
CA GLY A 80 7.14 -4.48 -18.39
C GLY A 80 5.85 -5.06 -17.80
N VAL A 81 5.51 -6.30 -18.18
CA VAL A 81 4.30 -6.99 -17.66
C VAL A 81 4.35 -7.18 -16.13
N PRO A 82 5.44 -7.74 -15.54
CA PRO A 82 5.54 -7.82 -14.09
C PRO A 82 5.53 -6.45 -13.40
N HIS A 83 6.15 -5.41 -13.97
CA HIS A 83 6.11 -4.06 -13.40
C HIS A 83 4.68 -3.53 -13.26
N VAL A 84 3.86 -3.66 -14.32
CA VAL A 84 2.45 -3.24 -14.29
C VAL A 84 1.68 -4.03 -13.24
N THR A 85 1.91 -5.35 -13.19
CA THR A 85 1.22 -6.26 -12.26
C THR A 85 1.54 -5.94 -10.80
N LEU A 86 2.82 -5.82 -10.46
CA LEU A 86 3.28 -5.52 -9.10
C LEU A 86 2.84 -4.13 -8.64
N THR A 87 2.82 -3.14 -9.55
CA THR A 87 2.23 -1.83 -9.25
C THR A 87 0.75 -1.95 -8.85
N LYS A 88 -0.02 -2.87 -9.45
CA LYS A 88 -1.41 -3.12 -9.05
C LYS A 88 -1.52 -3.91 -7.74
N THR A 89 -0.57 -4.81 -7.48
CA THR A 89 -0.45 -5.47 -6.16
C THR A 89 -0.27 -4.44 -5.06
N SER A 90 0.68 -3.51 -5.21
CA SER A 90 0.90 -2.40 -4.25
C SER A 90 -0.36 -1.56 -4.04
N ALA A 91 -1.10 -1.25 -5.12
CA ALA A 91 -2.35 -0.50 -5.03
C ALA A 91 -3.45 -1.26 -4.27
N LEU A 92 -3.57 -2.57 -4.46
CA LEU A 92 -4.52 -3.40 -3.70
C LEU A 92 -4.14 -3.53 -2.23
N ILE A 93 -2.85 -3.72 -1.92
CA ILE A 93 -2.36 -3.73 -0.53
C ILE A 93 -2.64 -2.37 0.15
N THR A 94 -2.37 -1.27 -0.56
CA THR A 94 -2.67 0.09 -0.06
C THR A 94 -4.17 0.30 0.19
N THR A 95 -5.00 -0.26 -0.69
CA THR A 95 -6.46 -0.24 -0.54
C THR A 95 -6.90 -1.01 0.70
N TYR A 96 -6.38 -2.23 0.88
CA TYR A 96 -6.62 -3.04 2.09
C TYR A 96 -6.20 -2.29 3.35
N LEU A 97 -5.00 -1.70 3.37
CA LEU A 97 -4.47 -0.94 4.50
C LEU A 97 -5.35 0.28 4.83
N SER A 98 -5.90 0.94 3.81
CA SER A 98 -6.79 2.09 3.98
C SER A 98 -8.12 1.69 4.63
N VAL A 99 -8.69 0.56 4.20
CA VAL A 99 -9.88 -0.04 4.83
C VAL A 99 -9.58 -0.47 6.27
N GLU A 100 -8.47 -1.17 6.50
CA GLU A 100 -8.02 -1.61 7.84
C GLU A 100 -7.92 -0.40 8.79
N ARG A 101 -7.23 0.66 8.38
CA ARG A 101 -7.07 1.89 9.19
C ARG A 101 -8.41 2.56 9.49
N TYR A 102 -9.31 2.61 8.50
CA TYR A 102 -10.65 3.14 8.70
C TYR A 102 -11.45 2.32 9.73
N LEU A 103 -11.48 1.01 9.59
CA LEU A 103 -12.18 0.11 10.51
C LEU A 103 -11.59 0.15 11.92
N CYS A 104 -10.27 0.30 12.04
CA CYS A 104 -9.57 0.50 13.31
C CYS A 104 -10.07 1.73 14.09
N VAL A 105 -10.44 2.80 13.38
CA VAL A 105 -10.98 4.03 13.99
C VAL A 105 -12.47 3.90 14.30
N LEU A 106 -13.23 3.21 13.46
CA LEU A 106 -14.69 3.08 13.61
C LEU A 106 -15.09 2.04 14.66
N PHE A 107 -14.40 0.90 14.70
CA PHE A 107 -14.76 -0.25 15.55
C PHE A 107 -13.55 -0.81 16.32
N PRO A 108 -12.92 -0.02 17.21
CA PRO A 108 -11.64 -0.38 17.85
C PRO A 108 -11.64 -1.73 18.60
N LEU A 109 -12.77 -2.13 19.18
CA LEU A 109 -12.90 -3.41 19.91
C LEU A 109 -13.17 -4.60 18.98
N LYS A 110 -14.05 -4.43 17.99
CA LYS A 110 -14.44 -5.50 17.06
C LYS A 110 -13.31 -5.84 16.11
N ILE A 111 -12.57 -4.83 15.65
CA ILE A 111 -11.54 -4.99 14.62
C ILE A 111 -10.31 -5.72 15.15
N ARG A 112 -9.89 -5.47 16.40
CA ARG A 112 -8.80 -6.21 17.06
C ARG A 112 -9.09 -7.69 17.21
N MET A 113 -10.36 -8.08 17.27
CA MET A 113 -10.76 -9.49 17.29
C MET A 113 -10.94 -10.08 15.88
N THR A 114 -11.16 -9.24 14.87
CA THR A 114 -11.53 -9.68 13.52
C THR A 114 -10.32 -9.75 12.59
N LEU A 115 -9.44 -8.72 12.63
CA LEU A 115 -8.20 -8.63 11.88
C LEU A 115 -7.05 -9.18 12.72
N THR A 116 -6.94 -10.51 12.76
CA THR A 116 -5.78 -11.16 13.38
C THR A 116 -4.59 -11.15 12.42
N PRO A 117 -3.35 -11.17 12.93
CA PRO A 117 -2.14 -11.20 12.10
C PRO A 117 -2.17 -12.31 11.05
N PHE A 118 -2.64 -13.51 11.43
CA PHE A 118 -2.79 -14.64 10.51
C PHE A 118 -3.76 -14.36 9.36
N ARG A 119 -4.93 -13.75 9.64
CA ARG A 119 -5.91 -13.43 8.59
C ARG A 119 -5.37 -12.37 7.64
N THR A 120 -4.64 -11.39 8.16
CA THR A 120 -3.99 -10.37 7.33
C THR A 120 -2.89 -10.99 6.46
N PHE A 121 -2.09 -11.90 7.01
CA PHE A 121 -1.11 -12.64 6.21
C PHE A 121 -1.77 -13.39 5.05
N VAL A 122 -2.84 -14.15 5.32
CA VAL A 122 -3.62 -14.85 4.28
C VAL A 122 -4.18 -13.86 3.25
N ALA A 123 -4.69 -12.71 3.68
CA ALA A 123 -5.17 -11.66 2.79
C ALA A 123 -4.06 -11.11 1.88
N MET A 124 -2.86 -10.84 2.43
CA MET A 124 -1.71 -10.39 1.64
C MET A 124 -1.30 -11.44 0.60
N VAL A 125 -1.17 -12.71 1.00
CA VAL A 125 -0.87 -13.81 0.08
C VAL A 125 -1.94 -13.92 -1.02
N THR A 126 -3.21 -13.79 -0.66
CA THR A 126 -4.32 -13.84 -1.61
C THR A 126 -4.24 -12.69 -2.62
N ILE A 127 -3.88 -11.47 -2.18
CA ILE A 127 -3.68 -10.33 -3.08
C ILE A 127 -2.55 -10.64 -4.08
N PHE A 128 -1.41 -11.15 -3.61
CA PHE A 128 -0.31 -11.56 -4.50
C PHE A 128 -0.73 -12.64 -5.51
N VAL A 129 -1.48 -13.65 -5.08
CA VAL A 129 -1.94 -14.73 -5.97
C VAL A 129 -2.92 -14.21 -7.03
N ILE A 130 -3.88 -13.37 -6.65
CA ILE A 130 -4.88 -12.81 -7.57
C ILE A 130 -4.23 -11.91 -8.63
N THR A 131 -3.17 -11.18 -8.28
CA THR A 131 -2.48 -10.31 -9.25
C THR A 131 -1.43 -11.06 -10.07
N LEU A 132 -0.61 -11.91 -9.46
CA LEU A 132 0.46 -12.62 -10.18
C LEU A 132 -0.07 -13.81 -11.00
N GLY A 133 -1.19 -14.41 -10.62
CA GLY A 133 -1.80 -15.54 -11.35
C GLY A 133 -2.08 -15.20 -12.82
N PRO A 134 -2.89 -14.18 -13.13
CA PRO A 134 -3.13 -13.75 -14.51
C PRO A 134 -1.87 -13.30 -15.27
N MET A 135 -0.86 -12.76 -14.56
CA MET A 135 0.42 -12.39 -15.17
C MET A 135 1.16 -13.61 -15.72
N SER A 136 1.12 -14.75 -15.03
CA SER A 136 1.73 -15.98 -15.54
C SER A 136 1.15 -16.41 -16.88
N VAL A 137 -0.16 -16.20 -17.09
CA VAL A 137 -0.82 -16.46 -18.38
C VAL A 137 -0.27 -15.53 -19.45
N LEU A 138 -0.05 -14.25 -19.16
CA LEU A 138 0.55 -13.33 -20.13
C LEU A 138 1.95 -13.80 -20.51
N VAL A 139 2.84 -14.04 -19.55
CA VAL A 139 4.26 -14.34 -19.85
C VAL A 139 4.46 -15.70 -20.51
N LEU A 140 3.76 -16.75 -20.06
CA LEU A 140 3.96 -18.11 -20.59
C LEU A 140 3.45 -18.28 -22.02
N ASN A 141 2.50 -17.46 -22.45
CA ASN A 141 1.90 -17.55 -23.76
C ASN A 141 2.63 -16.74 -24.85
N TYR A 142 3.72 -16.05 -24.51
CA TYR A 142 4.61 -15.37 -25.45
C TYR A 142 5.93 -16.15 -25.57
N PRO A 143 5.99 -17.21 -26.40
CA PRO A 143 7.20 -18.01 -26.53
C PRO A 143 8.34 -17.14 -27.06
N THR A 144 9.46 -17.18 -26.34
CA THR A 144 10.70 -16.57 -26.80
C THR A 144 11.45 -17.56 -27.68
N VAL A 145 11.86 -17.10 -28.86
CA VAL A 145 12.60 -17.93 -29.82
C VAL A 145 13.79 -17.17 -30.36
N LEU A 146 14.81 -17.93 -30.73
CA LEU A 146 15.98 -17.39 -31.40
C LEU A 146 15.64 -17.14 -32.87
N MET A 147 15.63 -15.87 -33.28
CA MET A 147 15.41 -15.46 -34.65
C MET A 147 16.69 -14.88 -35.25
N PHE A 148 17.00 -15.26 -36.49
CA PHE A 148 18.11 -14.67 -37.22
C PHE A 148 17.66 -13.35 -37.85
N PHE A 149 18.34 -12.25 -37.51
CA PHE A 149 18.08 -10.93 -38.07
C PHE A 149 19.16 -10.60 -39.10
N PRO A 150 18.83 -10.59 -40.42
CA PRO A 150 19.80 -10.30 -41.48
C PRO A 150 20.46 -8.93 -41.32
N GLU A 151 19.71 -7.94 -40.83
CA GLU A 151 20.19 -6.57 -40.61
C GLU A 151 21.30 -6.47 -39.56
N LYS A 152 21.32 -7.40 -38.60
CA LYS A 152 22.32 -7.47 -37.53
C LYS A 152 23.32 -8.61 -37.70
N ASN A 153 23.18 -9.38 -38.79
CA ASN A 153 23.94 -10.59 -39.08
C ASN A 153 24.10 -11.51 -37.86
N GLY A 154 23.02 -11.68 -37.10
CA GLY A 154 23.08 -12.31 -35.78
C GLY A 154 21.76 -12.96 -35.39
N THR A 155 21.85 -13.99 -34.55
CA THR A 155 20.71 -14.66 -33.95
C THR A 155 20.40 -14.00 -32.61
N ILE A 156 19.20 -13.44 -32.47
CA ILE A 156 18.78 -12.68 -31.29
C ILE A 156 17.50 -13.32 -30.73
N LEU A 157 17.37 -13.34 -29.41
CA LEU A 157 16.16 -13.81 -28.75
C LEU A 157 15.03 -12.79 -28.94
N ASP A 158 13.92 -13.21 -29.55
CA ASP A 158 12.72 -12.38 -29.76
C ASP A 158 11.44 -13.10 -29.32
N VAL A 159 10.34 -12.35 -29.20
CA VAL A 159 9.01 -12.87 -28.85
C VAL A 159 8.24 -13.21 -30.13
N LEU A 160 7.72 -14.44 -30.22
CA LEU A 160 6.84 -14.81 -31.33
C LEU A 160 5.49 -14.06 -31.25
N PRO A 161 5.01 -13.49 -32.36
CA PRO A 161 3.66 -12.98 -32.43
C PRO A 161 2.66 -14.13 -32.28
N VAL A 162 1.73 -13.97 -31.34
CA VAL A 162 0.63 -14.90 -31.11
C VAL A 162 -0.44 -14.70 -32.18
N ASN A 163 -0.82 -15.77 -32.88
CA ASN A 163 -1.90 -15.75 -33.88
C ASN A 163 -3.12 -16.61 -33.47
N ASP A 164 -3.26 -16.89 -32.17
CA ASP A 164 -4.42 -17.60 -31.62
C ASP A 164 -5.46 -16.60 -31.10
N GLY A 165 -6.64 -16.60 -31.72
CA GLY A 165 -7.75 -15.71 -31.37
C GLY A 165 -8.25 -15.87 -29.93
N ILE A 166 -8.20 -17.07 -29.35
CA ILE A 166 -8.61 -17.31 -27.96
C ILE A 166 -7.62 -16.63 -27.01
N LEU A 167 -6.33 -16.76 -27.30
CA LEU A 167 -5.27 -16.19 -26.48
C LEU A 167 -5.23 -14.66 -26.58
N ILE A 168 -5.49 -14.12 -27.78
CA ILE A 168 -5.65 -12.67 -27.97
C ILE A 168 -6.83 -12.14 -27.15
N ALA A 169 -7.99 -12.80 -27.21
CA ALA A 169 -9.16 -12.41 -26.44
C ALA A 169 -8.90 -12.49 -24.92
N ALA A 170 -8.22 -13.53 -24.44
CA ALA A 170 -7.83 -13.66 -23.05
C ALA A 170 -6.90 -12.52 -22.59
N ASN A 171 -5.90 -12.17 -23.41
CA ASN A 171 -4.98 -11.07 -23.12
C ASN A 171 -5.69 -9.72 -23.08
N ASP A 172 -6.66 -9.48 -23.97
CA ASP A 172 -7.47 -8.26 -23.94
C ASP A 172 -8.30 -8.16 -22.66
N VAL A 173 -8.91 -9.26 -22.21
CA VAL A 173 -9.65 -9.32 -20.94
C VAL A 173 -8.73 -9.01 -19.75
N ILE A 174 -7.56 -9.65 -19.70
CA ILE A 174 -6.56 -9.39 -18.65
C ILE A 174 -6.11 -7.94 -18.69
N ARG A 175 -5.84 -7.38 -19.87
CA ARG A 175 -5.43 -5.97 -20.02
C ARG A 175 -6.52 -5.02 -19.52
N VAL A 176 -7.78 -5.24 -19.88
CA VAL A 176 -8.91 -4.43 -19.37
C VAL A 176 -9.01 -4.52 -17.85
N TYR A 177 -8.82 -5.72 -17.28
CA TYR A 177 -8.83 -5.93 -15.84
C TYR A 177 -7.73 -5.13 -15.11
N PHE A 178 -6.48 -5.19 -15.59
CA PHE A 178 -5.35 -4.50 -14.95
C PHE A 178 -5.28 -2.99 -15.26
N CYS A 179 -5.68 -2.56 -16.46
CA CYS A 179 -5.54 -1.16 -16.88
C CYS A 179 -6.74 -0.31 -16.56
N ILE A 180 -7.94 -0.89 -16.42
CA ILE A 180 -9.19 -0.14 -16.22
C ILE A 180 -9.84 -0.52 -14.90
N PHE A 181 -10.16 -1.79 -14.70
CA PHE A 181 -10.97 -2.21 -13.55
C PHE A 181 -10.25 -2.02 -12.20
N LEU A 182 -9.05 -2.61 -12.04
CA LEU A 182 -8.30 -2.52 -10.79
C LEU A 182 -7.91 -1.08 -10.41
N PRO A 183 -7.43 -0.21 -11.33
CA PRO A 183 -7.12 1.18 -10.99
C PRO A 183 -8.34 1.97 -10.53
N LEU A 184 -9.49 1.80 -11.18
CA LEU A 184 -10.72 2.48 -10.75
C LEU A 184 -11.18 1.98 -9.38
N LEU A 185 -11.19 0.65 -9.17
CA LEU A 185 -11.58 0.05 -7.90
C LEU A 185 -10.71 0.56 -6.74
N THR A 186 -9.39 0.52 -6.90
CA THR A 186 -8.43 0.99 -5.88
C THR A 186 -8.56 2.49 -5.64
N PHE A 187 -8.65 3.30 -6.71
CA PHE A 187 -8.81 4.75 -6.60
C PHE A 187 -10.07 5.15 -5.82
N PHE A 188 -11.23 4.61 -6.17
CA PHE A 188 -12.48 4.95 -5.48
C PHE A 188 -12.47 4.44 -4.03
N THR A 189 -11.98 3.22 -3.80
CA THR A 189 -11.95 2.65 -2.44
C THR A 189 -11.01 3.44 -1.53
N VAL A 190 -9.79 3.76 -1.97
CA VAL A 190 -8.84 4.57 -1.19
C VAL A 190 -9.40 5.97 -0.94
N THR A 191 -10.00 6.61 -1.95
CA THR A 191 -10.58 7.94 -1.80
C THR A 191 -11.72 7.95 -0.76
N ILE A 192 -12.68 7.03 -0.89
CA ILE A 192 -13.82 6.92 0.02
C ILE A 192 -13.34 6.61 1.44
N THR A 193 -12.48 5.61 1.60
CA THR A 193 -11.97 5.22 2.93
C THR A 193 -11.16 6.34 3.59
N THR A 194 -10.37 7.09 2.82
CA THR A 194 -9.61 8.23 3.34
C THR A 194 -10.52 9.35 3.82
N ILE A 195 -11.57 9.68 3.05
CA ILE A 195 -12.58 10.68 3.47
C ILE A 195 -13.28 10.22 4.76
N LEU A 196 -13.75 8.97 4.79
CA LEU A 196 -14.44 8.41 5.95
C LEU A 196 -13.54 8.34 7.18
N LEU A 197 -12.26 7.99 7.02
CA LEU A 197 -11.25 8.02 8.07
C LEU A 197 -11.06 9.43 8.61
N ALA A 198 -10.88 10.43 7.74
CA ALA A 198 -10.70 11.82 8.14
C ALA A 198 -11.93 12.36 8.93
N VAL A 199 -13.14 12.05 8.47
CA VAL A 199 -14.38 12.42 9.18
C VAL A 199 -14.46 11.73 10.53
N SER A 200 -14.19 10.43 10.59
CA SER A 200 -14.28 9.65 11.83
C SER A 200 -13.26 10.11 12.87
N LEU A 201 -12.04 10.45 12.43
CA LEU A 201 -11.02 11.03 13.31
C LEU A 201 -11.43 12.39 13.87
N LYS A 202 -12.04 13.27 13.06
CA LYS A 202 -12.56 14.56 13.53
C LYS A 202 -13.67 14.39 14.57
N LYS A 203 -14.62 13.50 14.31
CA LYS A 203 -15.73 13.20 15.26
C LYS A 203 -15.20 12.61 16.57
N ASN A 204 -14.27 11.66 16.49
CA ASN A 204 -13.65 11.05 17.68
C ASN A 204 -12.85 12.09 18.49
N LYS A 205 -12.15 13.01 17.82
CA LYS A 205 -11.45 14.11 18.50
C LYS A 205 -12.45 15.03 19.23
N ALA A 206 -13.48 15.50 18.54
CA ALA A 206 -14.49 16.38 19.13
C ALA A 206 -15.20 15.77 20.34
N TRP A 207 -15.56 14.47 20.25
CA TRP A 207 -16.15 13.75 21.38
C TRP A 207 -15.20 13.64 22.58
N ARG A 208 -13.91 13.36 22.34
CA ARG A 208 -12.89 13.31 23.39
C ARG A 208 -12.69 14.67 24.06
N ASP A 209 -12.69 15.74 23.29
CA ASP A 209 -12.53 17.10 23.80
C ASP A 209 -13.76 17.54 24.63
N ALA A 210 -14.97 17.22 24.17
CA ALA A 210 -16.20 17.46 24.93
C ALA A 210 -16.23 16.73 26.28
N ASN A 211 -15.84 15.45 26.31
CA ASN A 211 -15.78 14.68 27.55
C ASN A 211 -14.71 15.18 28.53
N ARG A 212 -13.59 15.70 28.04
CA ARG A 212 -12.56 16.32 28.89
C ARG A 212 -13.07 17.60 29.56
N SER A 213 -13.76 18.46 28.79
CA SER A 213 -14.34 19.70 29.31
C SER A 213 -15.48 19.47 30.32
N MET A 214 -16.28 18.43 30.13
CA MET A 214 -17.30 18.04 31.12
C MET A 214 -16.65 17.50 32.41
N ALA A 215 -15.59 16.69 32.30
CA ALA A 215 -14.87 16.17 33.46
C ALA A 215 -14.20 17.29 34.28
N SER A 216 -13.55 18.27 33.64
CA SER A 216 -12.93 19.40 34.33
C SER A 216 -13.96 20.30 35.03
N THR A 217 -15.13 20.53 34.41
CA THR A 217 -16.21 21.33 34.99
C THR A 217 -16.82 20.65 36.22
N HIS A 218 -17.04 19.33 36.16
CA HIS A 218 -17.57 18.57 37.29
C HIS A 218 -16.58 18.49 38.48
N ILE A 219 -15.27 18.37 38.21
CA ILE A 219 -14.25 18.45 39.26
C ILE A 219 -14.19 19.87 39.87
N GLY A 220 -14.28 20.91 39.03
CA GLY A 220 -14.32 22.30 39.48
C GLY A 220 -15.51 22.58 40.41
N HIS A 221 -16.70 22.11 40.03
CA HIS A 221 -17.92 22.27 40.83
C HIS A 221 -17.84 21.54 42.18
N LYS A 222 -17.42 20.26 42.19
CA LYS A 222 -17.22 19.49 43.43
C LYS A 222 -16.21 20.12 44.38
N THR A 223 -15.12 20.66 43.82
CA THR A 223 -14.09 21.34 44.62
C THR A 223 -14.63 22.66 45.20
N GLY A 224 -15.42 23.41 44.43
CA GLY A 224 -16.09 24.63 44.89
C GLY A 224 -17.09 24.36 46.02
N ASP A 225 -17.93 23.34 45.88
CA ASP A 225 -18.92 22.96 46.89
C ASP A 225 -18.27 22.50 48.20
N ALA A 226 -17.18 21.73 48.11
CA ALA A 226 -16.41 21.28 49.27
C ALA A 226 -15.76 22.45 50.03
N LEU A 227 -15.24 23.45 49.31
CA LEU A 227 -14.66 24.65 49.92
C LEU A 227 -15.74 25.52 50.59
N LEU A 228 -16.91 25.67 49.96
CA LEU A 228 -18.05 26.39 50.52
C LEU A 228 -18.60 25.70 51.78
N SER A 229 -18.76 24.38 51.75
CA SER A 229 -19.13 23.55 52.90
C SER A 229 -18.15 23.74 54.07
N THR A 230 -16.85 23.65 53.81
CA THR A 230 -15.80 23.80 54.82
C THR A 230 -15.82 25.20 55.42
N ARG A 231 -15.96 26.24 54.58
CA ARG A 231 -16.06 27.64 55.03
C ARG A 231 -17.29 27.86 55.91
N ASN A 232 -18.45 27.31 55.54
CA ASN A 232 -19.68 27.43 56.32
C ASN A 232 -19.57 26.71 57.67
N GLN A 233 -18.93 25.54 57.70
CA GLN A 233 -18.70 24.80 58.94
C GLN A 233 -17.77 25.56 59.90
N VAL A 234 -16.66 26.14 59.39
CA VAL A 234 -15.75 26.97 60.19
C VAL A 234 -16.46 28.20 60.76
N GLN A 235 -17.28 28.90 59.96
CA GLN A 235 -18.06 30.05 60.46
C GLN A 235 -19.07 29.65 61.53
N SER A 236 -19.72 28.49 61.39
CA SER A 236 -20.66 27.98 62.42
C SER A 236 -19.96 27.67 63.75
N ASN A 237 -18.75 27.11 63.69
CA ASN A 237 -17.94 26.81 64.87
C ASN A 237 -17.44 28.09 65.56
N LEU A 238 -17.08 29.11 64.79
CA LEU A 238 -16.69 30.42 65.33
C LEU A 238 -17.86 31.13 66.03
N LYS A 239 -19.09 31.02 65.51
CA LYS A 239 -20.28 31.55 66.18
C LYS A 239 -20.58 30.85 67.51
N ARG A 240 -20.42 29.52 67.59
CA ARG A 240 -20.62 28.76 68.83
C ARG A 240 -19.60 29.07 69.94
N ARG A 241 -18.41 29.56 69.60
CA ARG A 241 -17.37 29.93 70.59
C ARG A 241 -17.52 31.35 71.15
N ARG A 242 -18.45 32.15 70.62
CA ARG A 242 -18.70 33.55 71.06
C ARG A 242 -19.95 33.70 71.93
N LEU A 243 -20.65 32.60 72.19
CA LEU A 243 -21.72 32.48 73.18
C LEU A 243 -21.15 31.74 74.40
#